data_AF-A0A6B3I9A0-F1
#
_entry.id   AF-A0A6B3I9A0-F1
#
_cell.length_a   1.000
_cell.length_b   1.000
_cell.length_c   1.000
_cell.angle_alpha   90.00
_cell.angle_beta   90.00
_cell.angle_gamma   90.00
#
_symmetry.space_group_name_H-M   'P 1'
#
loop_
_entity.id
_entity.type
_entity.pdbx_description
1 polymer ?
#
loop_
_entity_poly.entity_id
_entity_poly.type
_entity_poly.pdbx_seq_one_letter_code
_entity_poly.pdbx_strand_id
1 'polypeptide(L)'
;MSPLTYTDAVGGALERLRGVGFEHGPRFVNHAPMAAEALAYMGYADDVPRWVDRNLRTHTYHEVPDARWAIDPADPDDWRSALGDFSRVADWTALFERELALAPWPEVLARWW
;
A
#
# COMPACT_ATOMS: atom_id res chain seq x y z
N MET A 1 21.10 -16.01 -16.54
CA MET A 1 20.91 -15.11 -15.39
C MET A 1 20.54 -15.97 -14.21
N SER A 2 21.03 -15.66 -13.00
CA SER A 2 20.57 -16.35 -11.79
C SER A 2 19.09 -16.03 -11.56
N PRO A 3 18.29 -16.98 -11.04
CA PRO A 3 16.87 -16.73 -10.72
C PRO A 3 16.76 -15.63 -9.66
N LEU A 4 15.70 -14.83 -9.75
CA LEU A 4 15.38 -13.82 -8.74
C LEU A 4 15.14 -14.50 -7.39
N THR A 5 15.63 -13.89 -6.32
CA THR A 5 15.21 -14.27 -4.97
C THR A 5 13.78 -13.82 -4.73
N TYR A 6 13.13 -14.40 -3.71
CA TYR A 6 11.83 -13.92 -3.22
C TYR A 6 11.85 -12.41 -2.96
N THR A 7 12.86 -11.94 -2.22
CA THR A 7 13.00 -10.54 -1.83
C THR A 7 13.15 -9.63 -3.04
N ASP A 8 13.96 -10.02 -4.03
CA ASP A 8 14.15 -9.22 -5.24
C ASP A 8 12.86 -9.14 -6.07
N ALA A 9 12.13 -10.26 -6.20
CA ALA A 9 10.87 -10.31 -6.94
C ALA A 9 9.78 -9.45 -6.28
N VAL A 10 9.59 -9.60 -4.95
CA VAL A 10 8.58 -8.82 -4.21
C VAL A 10 8.95 -7.35 -4.14
N GLY A 11 10.22 -7.02 -3.83
CA GLY A 11 10.69 -5.64 -3.83
C GLY A 11 10.52 -4.96 -5.19
N GLY A 12 10.88 -5.66 -6.27
CA GLY A 12 10.69 -5.17 -7.63
C GLY A 12 9.21 -5.01 -8.04
N ALA A 13 8.31 -5.83 -7.49
CA ALA A 13 6.87 -5.69 -7.69
C ALA A 13 6.32 -4.45 -6.98
N LEU A 14 6.69 -4.25 -5.71
CA LEU A 14 6.29 -3.08 -4.92
C LEU A 14 6.77 -1.78 -5.57
N GLU A 15 8.00 -1.74 -6.08
CA GLU A 15 8.54 -0.56 -6.76
C GLU A 15 7.75 -0.24 -8.05
N ARG A 16 7.31 -1.25 -8.81
CA ARG A 16 6.46 -1.04 -10.01
C ARG A 16 5.05 -0.56 -9.66
N LEU A 17 4.52 -1.02 -8.54
CA LEU A 17 3.16 -0.74 -8.09
C LEU A 17 3.06 0.54 -7.24
N ARG A 18 4.18 1.15 -6.83
CA ARG A 18 4.21 2.32 -5.94
C ARG A 18 3.40 3.52 -6.41
N GLY A 19 3.19 3.66 -7.73
CA GLY A 19 2.56 4.83 -8.33
C GLY A 19 1.05 4.69 -8.55
N VAL A 20 0.46 3.52 -8.26
CA VAL A 20 -0.98 3.31 -8.45
C VAL A 20 -1.74 3.40 -7.12
N GLY A 21 -3.00 3.81 -7.20
CA GLY A 21 -3.86 3.97 -6.03
C GLY A 21 -4.24 2.66 -5.34
N PHE A 22 -4.92 2.82 -4.20
CA PHE A 22 -5.41 1.72 -3.36
C PHE A 22 -6.51 0.88 -4.04
N GLU A 23 -7.14 1.40 -5.09
CA GLU A 23 -8.23 0.75 -5.81
C GLU A 23 -7.98 0.68 -7.32
N HIS A 24 -8.59 -0.31 -7.99
CA HIS A 24 -8.71 -0.42 -9.44
C HIS A 24 -10.14 -0.75 -9.86
N GLY A 25 -10.53 -0.41 -11.09
CA GLY A 25 -11.88 -0.67 -11.60
C GLY A 25 -12.99 0.01 -10.76
N PRO A 26 -14.19 -0.59 -10.64
CA PRO A 26 -15.32 -0.02 -9.89
C PRO A 26 -15.17 -0.16 -8.37
N ARG A 27 -14.04 0.31 -7.81
CA ARG A 27 -13.65 0.27 -6.39
C ARG A 27 -13.24 -1.11 -5.86
N PHE A 28 -12.48 -1.88 -6.63
CA PHE A 28 -11.82 -3.07 -6.10
C PHE A 28 -10.49 -2.69 -5.45
N VAL A 29 -10.21 -3.22 -4.26
CA VAL A 29 -8.92 -3.06 -3.61
C VAL A 29 -7.81 -3.62 -4.51
N ASN A 30 -6.70 -2.88 -4.60
CA ASN A 30 -5.54 -3.30 -5.36
C ASN A 30 -4.81 -4.47 -4.67
N HIS A 31 -5.09 -5.69 -5.14
CA HIS A 31 -4.45 -6.92 -4.67
C HIS A 31 -3.17 -7.28 -5.44
N ALA A 32 -2.69 -6.43 -6.35
CA ALA A 32 -1.52 -6.74 -7.17
C ALA A 32 -0.27 -7.06 -6.33
N PRO A 33 0.04 -6.34 -5.23
CA PRO A 33 1.17 -6.70 -4.36
C PRO A 33 1.04 -8.11 -3.77
N MET A 34 -0.16 -8.47 -3.27
CA MET A 34 -0.42 -9.78 -2.66
C MET A 34 -0.31 -10.91 -3.69
N ALA A 35 -0.78 -10.69 -4.91
CA ALA A 35 -0.66 -11.66 -5.98
C ALA A 35 0.79 -11.84 -6.46
N ALA A 36 1.58 -10.77 -6.51
CA ALA A 36 3.02 -10.84 -6.79
C ALA A 36 3.78 -11.63 -5.72
N GLU A 37 3.46 -11.38 -4.44
CA GLU A 37 4.02 -12.11 -3.31
C GLU A 37 3.67 -13.61 -3.37
N ALA A 38 2.41 -13.94 -3.63
CA ALA A 38 1.96 -15.32 -3.78
C ALA A 38 2.70 -16.05 -4.92
N LEU A 39 2.90 -15.39 -6.08
CA LEU A 39 3.69 -15.96 -7.18
C LEU A 39 5.14 -16.23 -6.77
N ALA A 40 5.79 -15.27 -6.11
CA ALA A 40 7.16 -15.42 -5.63
C ALA A 40 7.27 -16.59 -4.63
N TYR A 41 6.34 -16.68 -3.67
CA TYR A 41 6.31 -17.74 -2.66
C TYR A 41 6.12 -19.13 -3.27
N MET A 42 5.32 -19.23 -4.34
CA MET A 42 5.04 -20.48 -5.04
C MET A 42 6.16 -20.91 -6.01
N GLY A 43 7.31 -20.21 -6.03
CA GLY A 43 8.47 -20.56 -6.84
C GLY A 43 8.51 -19.90 -8.23
N TYR A 44 7.65 -18.91 -8.49
CA TYR A 44 7.57 -18.20 -9.76
C TYR A 44 8.19 -16.79 -9.70
N ALA A 45 9.26 -16.61 -8.92
CA ALA A 45 9.92 -15.32 -8.72
C ALA A 45 10.30 -14.62 -10.03
N ASP A 46 10.82 -15.37 -11.01
CA ASP A 46 11.21 -14.84 -12.33
C ASP A 46 10.03 -14.38 -13.20
N ASP A 47 8.82 -14.85 -12.93
CA ASP A 47 7.60 -14.45 -13.67
C ASP A 47 6.96 -13.16 -13.12
N VAL A 48 7.29 -12.78 -11.88
CA VAL A 48 6.67 -11.65 -11.18
C VAL A 48 6.76 -10.35 -11.97
N PRO A 49 7.93 -9.91 -12.49
CA PRO A 49 8.03 -8.63 -13.21
C PRO A 49 7.09 -8.56 -14.41
N ARG A 50 7.07 -9.62 -15.23
CA ARG A 50 6.22 -9.70 -16.42
C ARG A 50 4.73 -9.72 -16.04
N TRP A 51 4.39 -10.41 -14.96
CA TRP A 51 3.01 -10.46 -14.46
C TRP A 51 2.55 -9.07 -13.97
N VAL A 52 3.35 -8.38 -13.16
CA VAL A 52 3.04 -7.02 -12.65
C VAL A 52 2.89 -6.03 -13.81
N ASP A 53 3.83 -6.04 -14.76
CA ASP A 53 3.79 -5.15 -15.93
C ASP A 53 2.53 -5.38 -16.77
N ARG A 54 2.10 -6.64 -16.92
CA ARG A 54 0.84 -6.96 -17.60
C ARG A 54 -0.36 -6.49 -16.78
N ASN A 55 -0.35 -6.73 -15.47
CA ASN A 55 -1.43 -6.36 -14.56
C ASN A 55 -1.70 -4.84 -14.61
N LEU A 56 -0.63 -4.03 -14.54
CA LEU A 56 -0.65 -2.57 -14.71
C LEU A 56 -1.23 -2.12 -16.06
N ARG A 57 -0.93 -2.82 -17.15
CA ARG A 57 -1.45 -2.47 -18.49
C ARG A 57 -2.90 -2.89 -18.72
N THR A 58 -3.37 -3.94 -18.06
CA THR A 58 -4.70 -4.52 -18.34
C THR A 58 -5.80 -4.03 -17.41
N HIS A 59 -5.46 -3.32 -16.32
CA HIS A 59 -6.41 -2.75 -15.39
C HIS A 59 -6.30 -1.23 -15.33
N THR A 60 -7.41 -0.57 -15.06
CA THR A 60 -7.44 0.86 -14.77
C THR A 60 -7.35 1.04 -13.26
N TYR A 61 -6.24 1.61 -12.80
CA TYR A 61 -6.02 1.97 -11.40
C TYR A 61 -6.47 3.40 -11.17
N HIS A 62 -6.99 3.67 -9.98
CA HIS A 62 -7.20 5.04 -9.54
C HIS A 62 -5.85 5.67 -9.17
N GLU A 63 -5.80 6.99 -9.14
CA GLU A 63 -4.68 7.70 -8.52
C GLU A 63 -4.71 7.50 -7.00
N VAL A 64 -3.55 7.64 -6.36
CA VAL A 64 -3.51 7.71 -4.89
C VAL A 64 -4.23 8.99 -4.48
N PRO A 65 -5.24 8.93 -3.59
CA PRO A 65 -5.90 10.14 -3.11
C PRO A 65 -4.89 11.10 -2.46
N ASP A 66 -5.10 12.40 -2.63
CA ASP A 66 -4.32 13.41 -1.90
C ASP A 66 -4.75 13.48 -0.44
N ALA A 67 -3.79 13.73 0.45
CA ALA A 67 -4.09 14.17 1.81
C ALA A 67 -4.69 15.58 1.75
N ARG A 68 -5.83 15.77 2.41
CA ARG A 68 -6.61 17.02 2.40
C ARG A 68 -6.72 17.66 3.77
N TRP A 69 -6.77 16.86 4.84
CA TRP A 69 -6.98 17.35 6.21
C TRP A 69 -6.06 16.62 7.17
N ALA A 70 -5.22 17.37 7.86
CA ALA A 70 -4.37 16.80 8.90
C ALA A 70 -5.25 16.19 10.01
N ILE A 71 -4.95 14.95 10.40
CA ILE A 71 -5.54 14.30 11.56
C ILE A 71 -4.66 14.59 12.77
N ASP A 72 -5.26 15.13 13.83
CA ASP A 72 -4.64 15.33 15.14
C ASP A 72 -4.71 14.04 15.97
N PRO A 73 -3.56 13.39 16.25
CA PRO A 73 -3.54 12.17 17.06
C PRO A 73 -3.92 12.41 18.53
N ALA A 74 -3.83 13.66 19.01
CA ALA A 74 -4.14 14.03 20.39
C ALA A 74 -5.62 14.39 20.61
N ASP A 75 -6.39 14.60 19.53
CA ASP A 75 -7.83 14.88 19.58
C ASP A 75 -8.64 13.64 19.18
N PRO A 76 -9.28 12.96 20.14
CA PRO A 76 -10.05 11.76 19.84
C PRO A 76 -11.33 11.98 19.05
N ASP A 77 -11.90 13.19 19.05
CA ASP A 77 -13.09 13.48 18.27
C ASP A 77 -12.70 13.70 16.79
N ASP A 78 -11.54 14.31 16.53
CA ASP A 78 -11.01 14.48 15.18
C ASP A 78 -10.74 13.13 14.50
N TRP A 79 -9.81 12.32 15.05
CA TRP A 79 -9.41 11.08 14.36
C TRP A 79 -10.55 10.05 14.30
N ARG A 80 -11.46 9.99 15.29
CA ARG A 80 -12.62 9.09 15.23
C ARG A 80 -13.61 9.49 14.16
N SER A 81 -13.79 10.79 13.92
CA SER A 81 -14.66 11.27 12.84
C SER A 81 -14.17 10.88 11.44
N ALA A 82 -12.87 10.61 11.30
CA ALA A 82 -12.24 10.19 10.05
C ALA A 82 -12.32 8.67 9.78
N LEU A 83 -12.79 7.87 10.74
CA LEU A 83 -12.88 6.41 10.59
C LEU A 83 -13.99 6.01 9.60
N GLY A 84 -13.69 5.06 8.73
CA GLY A 84 -14.65 4.51 7.76
C GLY A 84 -14.89 5.38 6.53
N ASP A 85 -14.40 6.62 6.51
CA ASP A 85 -14.44 7.46 5.31
C ASP A 85 -13.19 7.20 4.44
N PHE A 86 -13.37 6.45 3.35
CA PHE A 86 -12.30 6.18 2.39
C PHE A 86 -11.70 7.44 1.78
N SER A 87 -12.45 8.54 1.74
CA SER A 87 -11.98 9.83 1.25
C SER A 87 -10.87 10.43 2.14
N ARG A 88 -10.68 9.89 3.35
CA ARG A 88 -9.65 10.28 4.33
C ARG A 88 -8.43 9.35 4.32
N VAL A 89 -8.37 8.35 3.43
CA VAL A 89 -7.30 7.32 3.46
C VAL A 89 -5.89 7.92 3.40
N ALA A 90 -5.68 8.96 2.58
CA ALA A 90 -4.39 9.62 2.47
C ALA A 90 -4.05 10.51 3.68
N ASP A 91 -5.05 11.02 4.39
CA ASP A 91 -4.85 11.73 5.66
C ASP A 91 -4.31 10.77 6.72
N TRP A 92 -4.85 9.55 6.76
CA TRP A 92 -4.34 8.47 7.61
C TRP A 92 -2.91 8.08 7.23
N THR A 93 -2.59 7.95 5.94
CA THR A 93 -1.21 7.71 5.48
C THR A 93 -0.26 8.79 5.99
N ALA A 94 -0.59 10.07 5.80
CA ALA A 94 0.24 11.19 6.25
C ALA A 94 0.42 11.25 7.78
N LEU A 95 -0.62 10.90 8.54
CA LEU A 95 -0.53 10.73 9.99
C LEU A 95 0.48 9.63 10.33
N PHE A 96 0.33 8.41 9.79
CA PHE A 96 1.21 7.30 10.16
C PHE A 96 2.66 7.48 9.68
N GLU A 97 2.90 8.14 8.55
CA GLU A 97 4.25 8.53 8.13
C GLU A 97 4.92 9.43 9.18
N ARG A 98 4.19 10.42 9.70
CA ARG A 98 4.68 11.29 10.79
C ARG A 98 4.92 10.51 12.07
N GLU A 99 3.99 9.66 12.47
CA GLU A 99 4.12 8.87 13.71
C GLU A 99 5.29 7.90 13.65
N LEU A 100 5.51 7.22 12.51
CA LEU A 100 6.61 6.29 12.28
C LEU A 100 7.98 6.99 12.14
N ALA A 101 7.99 8.27 11.76
CA ALA A 101 9.21 9.08 11.79
C ALA A 101 9.63 9.47 13.21
N LEU A 102 8.71 9.42 14.19
CA LEU A 102 8.94 9.86 15.57
C LEU A 102 9.14 8.70 16.55
N ALA A 103 8.56 7.52 16.28
CA ALA A 103 8.63 6.38 17.17
C ALA A 103 8.75 5.04 16.42
N PRO A 104 9.35 4.00 17.04
CA PRO A 104 9.39 2.65 16.47
C PRO A 104 7.98 2.12 16.17
N TRP A 105 7.86 1.34 15.08
CA TRP A 105 6.57 0.80 14.64
C TRP A 105 5.77 0.03 15.73
N PRO A 106 6.38 -0.72 16.67
CA PRO A 106 5.60 -1.40 17.71
C PRO A 106 4.90 -0.42 18.67
N GLU A 107 5.54 0.72 18.96
CA GLU A 107 4.98 1.75 19.84
C GLU A 107 3.87 2.54 19.13
N VAL A 108 4.03 2.82 17.83
CA VAL A 108 2.95 3.40 17.02
C VAL A 108 1.76 2.45 17.00
N LEU A 109 1.98 1.18 16.68
CA LEU A 109 0.91 0.18 16.62
C LEU A 109 0.16 0.06 17.96
N ALA A 110 0.88 -0.01 19.08
CA ALA A 110 0.25 -0.14 20.41
C ALA A 110 -0.65 1.04 20.79
N ARG A 111 -0.43 2.23 20.21
CA ARG A 111 -1.28 3.41 20.45
C ARG A 111 -2.57 3.40 19.64
N TRP A 112 -2.60 2.70 18.51
CA TRP A 112 -3.69 2.71 17.54
C TRP A 112 -4.43 1.38 17.39
N TRP A 113 -4.07 0.37 18.19
CA TRP A 113 -4.71 -0.96 18.24
C TRP A 113 -5.86 -1.00 19.25
#